data_AF-A0A6L3EV46-F1
#
_entry.id   AF-A0A6L3EV46-F1
#
_cell.length_a   1.000
_cell.length_b   1.000
_cell.length_c   1.000
_cell.angle_alpha   90.00
_cell.angle_beta   90.00
_cell.angle_gamma   90.00
#
_symmetry.space_group_name_H-M   'P 1'
#
loop_
_entity.id
_entity.type
_entity.pdbx_description
1 polymer ?
#
loop_
_entity_poly.entity_id
_entity_poly.type
_entity_poly.pdbx_seq_one_letter_code
_entity_poly.pdbx_strand_id
1 'polypeptide(L)'
;MTRSIYTKARIELLVMITSLLVITLCAISCKNFTSEESEEYEAPFFEERFGGAGFDVINGLMSTESIRLSNLSQFKHLTSTRVGKGFFVKGKNIWIDNNQGLPRIYISDIQDSGATISVVSAIGDDIKLSYGENTPDREVNEEVCTNGNNDIHTYVLDELEKETTYNFEVLVNEQKLDMGSMSSFETGKALPISAGNNLKGQVFQVDMESAAQCALVFTRIFRQTEGGGIRVYSSILSSVVAANGEWRYFLKNARTADLTKSFNYTDTDGVEIFVDGGQYGTRHLIYNPLRDLNVPVIYLPGNLIDIGWQSDCQSDPHLTVEVFGKGMGTDDTVTNPQYLSFADKVDMRFVLVQVVVKQGNGDARPDKVIITSDTEIHEIENPIFSRLDDPYTSVFAYEALLQSTRGIKAEVIKDGALDRNIPRAVIAYVFQQKADNYAYSGQLPQFHVYQQKRTVDISILPWLTERDTEVQFVVADVEDDHRKIDLIVQLPDVIDPIIQPAFAPTNGAELLISSIPLGAVSVNYDQFQVGVNSPEVNGDSVFWSGVNVKSLCPSE
;
A
#
# COMPACT_ATOMS: atom_id res chain seq x y z
N MET A 1 -30.38 58.38 7.95
CA MET A 1 -29.28 57.42 7.72
C MET A 1 -28.19 57.42 8.80
N THR A 2 -28.33 58.14 9.93
CA THR A 2 -27.30 58.21 11.00
C THR A 2 -27.59 57.37 12.25
N ARG A 3 -28.75 56.69 12.34
CA ARG A 3 -29.09 55.79 13.47
C ARG A 3 -28.65 54.33 13.30
N SER A 4 -28.31 53.88 12.08
CA SER A 4 -27.93 52.48 11.80
C SER A 4 -26.47 52.17 12.17
N ILE A 5 -25.57 53.15 12.05
CA ILE A 5 -24.13 52.97 12.29
C ILE A 5 -23.82 52.82 13.79
N TYR A 6 -24.58 53.49 14.66
CA TYR A 6 -24.38 53.41 16.11
C TYR A 6 -24.79 52.06 16.72
N THR A 7 -25.77 51.37 16.13
CA THR A 7 -26.21 50.06 16.62
C THR A 7 -25.20 48.97 16.27
N LYS A 8 -24.61 49.03 15.07
CA LYS A 8 -23.59 48.07 14.63
C LYS A 8 -22.30 48.20 15.45
N ALA A 9 -21.83 49.42 15.69
CA ALA A 9 -20.65 49.67 16.51
C ALA A 9 -20.81 49.23 17.98
N ARG A 10 -22.04 49.33 18.54
CA ARG A 10 -22.33 48.85 19.91
C ARG A 10 -22.31 47.33 20.02
N ILE A 11 -22.82 46.63 19.01
CA ILE A 11 -22.81 45.15 19.00
C ILE A 11 -21.38 44.64 18.84
N GLU A 12 -20.59 45.23 17.94
CA GLU A 12 -19.18 44.85 17.76
C GLU A 12 -18.34 45.11 19.02
N LEU A 13 -18.55 46.24 19.70
CA LEU A 13 -17.87 46.54 20.96
C LEU A 13 -18.30 45.60 22.09
N LEU A 14 -19.58 45.24 22.17
CA LEU A 14 -20.09 44.31 23.18
C LEU A 14 -19.49 42.92 23.00
N VAL A 15 -19.44 42.42 21.75
CA VAL A 15 -18.82 41.13 21.39
C VAL A 15 -17.34 41.13 21.80
N MET A 16 -16.61 42.20 21.50
CA MET A 16 -15.18 42.32 21.83
C MET A 16 -14.94 42.28 23.35
N ILE A 17 -15.78 42.95 24.14
CA ILE A 17 -15.68 42.97 25.61
C ILE A 17 -16.00 41.57 26.18
N THR A 18 -17.03 40.88 25.68
CA THR A 18 -17.32 39.50 26.12
C THR A 18 -16.19 38.53 25.79
N SER A 19 -15.60 38.61 24.60
CA SER A 19 -14.47 37.74 24.23
C SER A 19 -13.25 37.99 25.12
N LEU A 20 -12.96 39.26 25.45
CA LEU A 20 -11.87 39.60 26.36
C LEU A 20 -12.12 39.09 27.78
N LEU A 21 -13.37 39.13 28.26
CA LEU A 21 -13.76 38.63 29.57
C LEU A 21 -13.61 37.10 29.68
N VAL A 22 -14.01 36.36 28.63
CA VAL A 22 -13.88 34.90 28.55
C VAL A 22 -12.42 34.48 28.53
N ILE A 23 -11.57 35.15 27.74
CA ILE A 23 -10.12 34.86 27.71
C ILE A 23 -9.47 35.12 29.06
N THR A 24 -9.86 36.20 29.74
CA THR A 24 -9.33 36.55 31.07
C THR A 24 -9.79 35.55 32.14
N LEU A 25 -11.03 35.07 32.08
CA LEU A 25 -11.54 34.03 32.97
C LEU A 25 -10.86 32.67 32.74
N CYS A 26 -10.61 32.28 31.48
CA CYS A 26 -9.83 31.07 31.15
C CYS A 26 -8.38 31.16 31.66
N ALA A 27 -7.73 32.31 31.52
CA ALA A 27 -6.37 32.51 32.02
C ALA A 27 -6.27 32.46 33.56
N ILE A 28 -7.33 32.87 34.27
CA ILE A 28 -7.42 32.76 35.73
C ILE A 28 -7.68 31.31 36.15
N SER A 29 -8.50 30.56 35.40
CA SER A 29 -8.79 29.15 35.69
C SER A 29 -7.60 28.22 35.44
N CYS A 30 -6.75 28.52 34.46
CA CYS A 30 -5.57 27.69 34.14
C CYS A 30 -4.39 27.88 35.11
N LYS A 31 -4.46 28.80 36.07
CA LYS A 31 -3.36 29.08 37.00
C LYS A 31 -3.43 28.35 38.34
N ASN A 32 -4.52 27.62 38.61
CA ASN A 32 -4.74 26.93 39.88
C ASN A 32 -5.10 25.45 39.67
N PHE A 33 -4.16 24.65 39.16
CA PHE A 33 -4.22 23.18 39.32
C PHE A 33 -2.84 22.66 39.71
N THR A 34 -2.65 22.52 41.02
CA THR A 34 -1.67 21.61 41.63
C THR A 34 -2.43 20.42 42.20
N SER A 35 -1.84 19.24 42.02
CA SER A 35 -2.26 17.91 42.44
C SER A 35 -3.06 17.79 43.75
N GLU A 36 -4.17 17.05 43.73
CA GLU A 36 -4.44 15.86 44.56
C GLU A 36 -5.87 15.32 44.31
N GLU A 37 -5.97 13.99 44.28
CA GLU A 37 -7.12 13.07 44.39
C GLU A 37 -8.59 13.55 44.21
N SER A 38 -9.36 12.83 43.36
CA SER A 38 -10.76 12.38 43.58
C SER A 38 -11.26 11.70 42.29
N GLU A 39 -11.59 10.42 42.33
CA GLU A 39 -12.90 9.81 42.63
C GLU A 39 -13.96 9.97 41.53
N GLU A 40 -14.55 8.83 41.17
CA GLU A 40 -15.59 8.60 40.18
C GLU A 40 -16.80 9.53 40.36
N TYR A 41 -17.24 10.14 39.26
CA TYR A 41 -18.59 10.67 39.15
C TYR A 41 -19.11 10.51 37.72
N GLU A 42 -20.04 9.56 37.53
CA GLU A 42 -20.89 9.49 36.35
C GLU A 42 -21.98 10.57 36.43
N ALA A 43 -22.19 11.31 35.34
CA ALA A 43 -23.37 12.14 35.15
C ALA A 43 -23.76 12.21 33.66
N PRO A 44 -25.05 12.43 33.34
CA PRO A 44 -25.72 11.79 32.21
C PRO A 44 -25.71 12.62 30.92
N PHE A 45 -25.88 11.90 29.80
CA PHE A 45 -26.13 12.39 28.46
C PHE A 45 -27.28 13.42 28.37
N PHE A 46 -27.00 14.56 27.75
CA PHE A 46 -28.02 15.43 27.13
C PHE A 46 -27.59 15.74 25.69
N GLU A 47 -28.42 15.30 24.74
CA GLU A 47 -28.36 15.68 23.33
C GLU A 47 -28.96 17.09 23.16
N GLU A 48 -28.23 18.01 22.54
CA GLU A 48 -28.85 19.15 21.84
C GLU A 48 -27.99 19.59 20.63
N ARG A 49 -28.64 19.70 19.48
CA ARG A 49 -28.07 20.07 18.17
C ARG A 49 -28.08 21.59 17.97
N PHE A 50 -26.93 22.18 17.66
CA PHE A 50 -26.70 23.35 16.78
C PHE A 50 -25.20 23.26 16.37
N GLY A 51 -24.71 23.45 15.15
CA GLY A 51 -25.18 24.20 14.00
C GLY A 51 -24.22 25.35 13.68
N GLY A 52 -23.05 25.05 13.11
CA GLY A 52 -22.26 26.00 12.27
C GLY A 52 -21.06 26.75 12.90
N ALA A 53 -19.92 26.61 12.21
CA ALA A 53 -18.71 27.47 12.16
C ALA A 53 -17.73 27.51 13.36
N GLY A 54 -16.60 26.81 13.22
CA GLY A 54 -15.28 27.10 13.83
C GLY A 54 -14.22 26.83 12.74
N PHE A 55 -13.15 27.59 12.49
CA PHE A 55 -12.13 28.20 13.36
C PHE A 55 -11.57 27.23 14.39
N ASP A 56 -10.57 26.46 13.98
CA ASP A 56 -9.76 25.65 14.89
C ASP A 56 -8.41 26.33 15.18
N VAL A 57 -8.31 26.76 16.44
CA VAL A 57 -7.08 26.79 17.23
C VAL A 57 -7.38 25.94 18.46
N ILE A 58 -6.79 24.74 18.56
CA ILE A 58 -6.73 23.99 19.83
C ILE A 58 -5.35 23.38 20.02
N ASN A 59 -4.69 23.80 21.10
CA ASN A 59 -3.71 23.00 21.83
C ASN A 59 -4.48 22.14 22.85
N GLY A 60 -4.18 20.84 22.90
CA GLY A 60 -4.36 20.04 24.12
C GLY A 60 -5.52 19.05 24.15
N LEU A 61 -5.35 17.90 23.49
CA LEU A 61 -5.77 16.56 23.93
C LEU A 61 -5.09 15.57 22.97
N MET A 62 -3.98 14.96 23.41
CA MET A 62 -3.22 14.03 22.57
C MET A 62 -3.96 12.69 22.48
N SER A 63 -4.76 12.53 21.43
CA SER A 63 -5.08 11.22 20.87
C SER A 63 -3.86 10.68 20.11
N THR A 64 -3.72 9.36 20.09
CA THR A 64 -2.68 8.63 19.36
C THR A 64 -2.90 8.73 17.85
N GLU A 65 -2.27 9.69 17.21
CA GLU A 65 -2.13 9.74 15.75
C GLU A 65 -0.66 9.58 15.33
N SER A 66 -0.44 8.73 14.33
CA SER A 66 0.80 8.63 13.57
C SER A 66 1.00 9.92 12.78
N ILE A 67 2.05 10.68 13.09
CA ILE A 67 2.40 11.89 12.32
C ILE A 67 3.28 11.46 11.14
N ARG A 68 2.76 11.59 9.92
CA ARG A 68 3.53 11.53 8.67
C ARG A 68 3.58 12.93 8.05
N LEU A 69 4.77 13.39 7.67
CA LEU A 69 4.98 14.70 7.06
C LEU A 69 5.27 14.51 5.57
N SER A 70 4.24 14.68 4.73
CA SER A 70 4.39 14.70 3.27
C SER A 70 3.91 16.04 2.71
N ASN A 71 4.84 16.82 2.16
CA ASN A 71 4.72 17.99 1.26
C ASN A 71 5.38 19.29 1.77
N LEU A 72 6.64 19.50 1.34
CA LEU A 72 7.33 20.79 1.36
C LEU A 72 7.99 21.06 0.00
N SER A 73 7.19 21.30 -1.05
CA SER A 73 7.69 21.67 -2.38
C SER A 73 7.19 23.01 -2.92
N GLN A 74 6.42 23.79 -2.14
CA GLN A 74 5.87 25.07 -2.61
C GLN A 74 6.32 26.29 -1.77
N PHE A 75 7.62 26.54 -1.65
CA PHE A 75 8.15 27.86 -1.29
C PHE A 75 9.53 28.10 -1.96
N LYS A 76 9.51 28.41 -3.26
CA LYS A 76 10.67 29.04 -3.95
C LYS A 76 10.57 30.55 -3.73
N HIS A 77 11.58 31.12 -3.06
CA HIS A 77 11.76 32.54 -2.70
C HIS A 77 11.22 33.03 -1.34
N LEU A 78 11.79 32.50 -0.25
CA LEU A 78 12.11 33.32 0.93
C LEU A 78 13.49 32.92 1.44
N THR A 79 14.35 33.90 1.63
CA THR A 79 15.72 33.77 2.16
C THR A 79 15.76 33.00 3.48
N SER A 80 16.65 32.00 3.51
CA SER A 80 17.06 31.19 4.66
C SER A 80 17.02 31.94 5.99
N THR A 81 16.05 31.59 6.83
CA THR A 81 16.20 31.68 8.29
C THR A 81 16.00 30.26 8.83
N ARG A 82 17.11 29.60 9.18
CA ARG A 82 17.13 28.27 9.79
C ARG A 82 16.27 28.27 11.06
N VAL A 83 15.17 27.52 11.04
CA VAL A 83 14.53 27.03 12.26
C VAL A 83 14.64 25.52 12.20
N GLY A 84 15.70 24.99 12.82
CA GLY A 84 15.84 23.56 13.06
C GLY A 84 14.81 23.12 14.09
N LYS A 85 13.72 22.51 13.62
CA LYS A 85 12.85 21.70 14.48
C LYS A 85 13.34 20.26 14.35
N GLY A 86 13.93 19.75 15.42
CA GLY A 86 14.39 18.36 15.47
C GLY A 86 13.26 17.38 15.78
N PHE A 87 13.49 16.13 15.39
CA PHE A 87 12.69 14.98 15.79
C PHE A 87 13.30 14.40 17.06
N PHE A 88 12.71 14.68 18.23
CA PHE A 88 12.95 13.91 19.45
C PHE A 88 11.97 12.76 19.47
N VAL A 89 12.46 11.52 19.51
CA VAL A 89 11.59 10.35 19.45
C VAL A 89 11.87 9.42 20.63
N LYS A 90 11.12 9.64 21.72
CA LYS A 90 11.05 8.71 22.84
C LYS A 90 10.09 7.57 22.47
N GLY A 91 10.59 6.37 22.25
CA GLY A 91 9.79 5.16 22.08
C GLY A 91 8.80 5.15 20.91
N LYS A 92 9.02 5.92 19.83
CA LYS A 92 8.25 5.76 18.58
C LYS A 92 9.14 5.17 17.50
N ASN A 93 8.73 4.01 16.99
CA ASN A 93 9.39 3.41 15.83
C ASN A 93 9.10 4.28 14.59
N ILE A 94 10.12 4.59 13.80
CA ILE A 94 10.02 5.49 12.64
C ILE A 94 10.05 4.68 11.35
N TRP A 95 9.08 4.96 10.47
CA TRP A 95 9.15 4.64 9.05
C TRP A 95 9.59 5.93 8.34
N ILE A 96 10.83 6.00 7.85
CA ILE A 96 11.27 7.13 7.00
C ILE A 96 11.20 6.65 5.56
N ASP A 97 10.05 6.87 4.91
CA ASP A 97 9.89 6.64 3.49
C ASP A 97 10.23 7.94 2.73
N ASN A 98 11.37 7.93 2.03
CA ASN A 98 11.80 9.04 1.20
C ASN A 98 11.47 8.71 -0.27
N ASN A 99 10.36 9.25 -0.77
CA ASN A 99 9.91 9.12 -2.18
C ASN A 99 10.84 9.77 -3.23
N GLN A 100 12.14 9.96 -2.94
CA GLN A 100 13.09 10.72 -3.78
C GLN A 100 14.36 9.92 -4.13
N GLY A 101 14.34 8.58 -4.00
CA GLY A 101 15.53 7.75 -4.26
C GLY A 101 16.62 7.88 -3.20
N LEU A 102 16.29 8.41 -2.01
CA LEU A 102 17.15 8.31 -0.84
C LEU A 102 16.92 6.95 -0.17
N PRO A 103 17.92 6.41 0.54
CA PRO A 103 17.74 5.17 1.28
C PRO A 103 16.61 5.27 2.30
N ARG A 104 15.85 4.18 2.43
CA ARG A 104 14.86 3.98 3.50
C ARG A 104 15.57 3.41 4.72
N ILE A 105 15.28 3.94 5.90
CA ILE A 105 15.96 3.54 7.15
C ILE A 105 14.93 3.08 8.17
N TYR A 106 15.21 1.95 8.80
CA TYR A 106 14.36 1.30 9.78
C TYR A 106 15.14 1.02 11.06
N ILE A 107 14.48 1.19 12.20
CA ILE A 107 14.99 0.81 13.52
C ILE A 107 14.02 -0.19 14.12
N SER A 108 14.55 -1.31 14.58
CA SER A 108 13.77 -2.44 15.07
C SER A 108 14.52 -3.20 16.15
N ASP A 109 13.88 -4.20 16.75
CA ASP A 109 14.48 -5.10 17.72
C ASP A 109 15.12 -4.38 18.92
N ILE A 110 14.59 -3.21 19.29
CA ILE A 110 15.12 -2.43 20.40
C ILE A 110 14.87 -3.19 21.70
N GLN A 111 15.96 -3.55 22.36
CA GLN A 111 16.01 -4.24 23.63
C GLN A 111 16.73 -3.39 24.68
N ASP A 112 17.16 -4.00 25.78
CA ASP A 112 17.90 -3.33 26.83
C ASP A 112 19.38 -3.15 26.51
N SER A 113 19.95 -4.05 25.70
CA SER A 113 21.36 -3.99 25.32
C SER A 113 21.59 -4.20 23.82
N GLY A 114 20.58 -3.99 22.99
CA GLY A 114 20.72 -4.12 21.55
C GLY A 114 19.59 -3.50 20.75
N ALA A 115 19.85 -3.28 19.47
CA ALA A 115 18.91 -2.77 18.47
C ALA A 115 19.38 -3.18 17.07
N THR A 116 18.47 -3.22 16.11
CA THR A 116 18.78 -3.47 14.69
C THR A 116 18.47 -2.20 13.89
N ILE A 117 19.44 -1.73 13.12
CA ILE A 117 19.24 -0.68 12.11
C ILE A 117 19.34 -1.32 10.74
N SER A 118 18.32 -1.12 9.91
CA SER A 118 18.31 -1.61 8.53
C SER A 118 18.19 -0.44 7.56
N VAL A 119 18.91 -0.52 6.45
CA VAL A 119 18.93 0.49 5.40
C VAL A 119 18.62 -0.19 4.07
N VAL A 120 17.65 0.34 3.33
CA VAL A 120 17.34 -0.10 1.97
C VAL A 120 17.72 1.01 1.00
N SER A 121 18.72 0.77 0.16
CA SER A 121 19.42 1.75 -0.69
C SER A 121 19.22 1.46 -2.18
N ALA A 122 19.89 2.20 -3.05
CA ALA A 122 19.98 1.81 -4.45
C ALA A 122 21.05 0.72 -4.62
N ILE A 123 20.87 -0.16 -5.61
CA ILE A 123 21.82 -1.24 -5.90
C ILE A 123 23.22 -0.65 -6.14
N GLY A 124 24.20 -1.14 -5.36
CA GLY A 124 25.61 -0.78 -5.50
C GLY A 124 26.06 0.39 -4.63
N ASP A 125 25.18 0.96 -3.81
CA ASP A 125 25.58 1.93 -2.80
C ASP A 125 26.48 1.30 -1.72
N ASP A 126 27.55 2.01 -1.34
CA ASP A 126 28.36 1.69 -0.15
C ASP A 126 27.71 2.35 1.07
N ILE A 127 27.12 1.53 1.96
CA ILE A 127 26.47 2.01 3.18
C ILE A 127 27.36 1.77 4.38
N LYS A 128 27.60 2.83 5.16
CA LYS A 128 28.30 2.76 6.44
C LYS A 128 27.42 3.32 7.55
N LEU A 129 27.41 2.65 8.69
CA LEU A 129 26.71 3.09 9.88
C LEU A 129 27.72 3.41 10.99
N SER A 130 27.56 4.57 11.61
CA SER A 130 28.17 4.87 12.90
C SER A 130 27.12 5.21 13.96
N TYR A 131 27.42 4.94 15.23
CA TYR A 131 26.52 5.23 16.36
C TYR A 131 27.29 5.60 17.63
N GLY A 132 26.60 6.23 18.60
CA GLY A 132 27.16 6.61 19.89
C GLY A 132 26.21 7.47 20.73
N GLU A 133 26.44 7.58 22.03
CA GLU A 133 25.50 8.24 22.97
C GLU A 133 25.32 9.74 22.69
N ASN A 134 26.42 10.44 22.43
CA ASN A 134 26.42 11.88 22.15
C ASN A 134 26.79 12.19 20.70
N THR A 135 27.76 11.45 20.17
CA THR A 135 28.29 11.58 18.81
C THR A 135 28.43 10.20 18.20
N PRO A 136 28.01 9.99 16.93
CA PRO A 136 28.24 8.74 16.23
C PRO A 136 29.73 8.50 15.96
N ASP A 137 30.41 7.77 16.86
CA ASP A 137 31.87 7.55 16.82
C ASP A 137 32.27 6.07 16.78
N ARG A 138 31.32 5.15 16.92
CA ARG A 138 31.53 3.71 16.77
C ARG A 138 31.01 3.25 15.42
N GLU A 139 31.89 2.67 14.60
CA GLU A 139 31.49 2.02 13.36
C GLU A 139 31.01 0.59 13.62
N VAL A 140 30.05 0.14 12.82
CA VAL A 140 29.48 -1.21 12.92
C VAL A 140 29.66 -1.91 11.59
N ASN A 141 30.11 -3.15 11.64
CA ASN A 141 30.19 -3.97 10.45
C ASN A 141 28.78 -4.36 10.01
N GLU A 142 28.53 -4.22 8.72
CA GLU A 142 27.29 -4.67 8.12
C GLU A 142 27.17 -6.19 8.19
N GLU A 143 26.00 -6.69 8.58
CA GLU A 143 25.60 -8.06 8.29
C GLU A 143 25.07 -8.11 6.86
N VAL A 144 25.99 -8.34 5.91
CA VAL A 144 25.65 -8.42 4.48
C VAL A 144 24.87 -9.70 4.21
N CYS A 145 23.66 -9.57 3.69
CA CYS A 145 22.95 -10.70 3.12
C CYS A 145 23.51 -10.99 1.71
N THR A 146 24.09 -12.18 1.51
CA THR A 146 24.91 -12.50 0.34
C THR A 146 24.10 -12.90 -0.89
N ASN A 147 23.20 -12.05 -1.41
CA ASN A 147 22.41 -12.39 -2.60
C ASN A 147 22.63 -11.48 -3.82
N GLY A 148 23.80 -10.86 -3.93
CA GLY A 148 24.29 -10.24 -5.16
C GLY A 148 23.68 -8.88 -5.53
N ASN A 149 22.58 -8.49 -4.90
CA ASN A 149 22.00 -7.15 -4.97
C ASN A 149 22.15 -6.50 -3.60
N ASN A 150 23.09 -5.55 -3.50
CA ASN A 150 23.46 -4.85 -2.26
C ASN A 150 22.52 -3.67 -1.99
N ASP A 151 21.22 -3.86 -2.10
CA ASP A 151 20.23 -2.81 -1.82
C ASP A 151 19.66 -2.90 -0.40
N ILE A 152 20.00 -3.93 0.38
CA ILE A 152 19.55 -4.12 1.76
C ILE A 152 20.75 -4.35 2.68
N HIS A 153 20.90 -3.47 3.67
CA HIS A 153 21.97 -3.46 4.64
C HIS A 153 21.39 -3.58 6.05
N THR A 154 21.96 -4.45 6.89
CA THR A 154 21.51 -4.63 8.28
C THR A 154 22.68 -4.51 9.24
N TYR A 155 22.48 -3.77 10.32
CA TYR A 155 23.47 -3.54 11.37
C TYR A 155 22.85 -3.94 12.71
N VAL A 156 23.39 -5.01 13.30
CA VAL A 156 23.01 -5.46 14.64
C VAL A 156 23.91 -4.77 15.65
N LEU A 157 23.31 -3.97 16.52
CA LEU A 157 23.97 -3.27 17.61
C LEU A 157 23.80 -4.09 18.88
N ASP A 158 24.90 -4.48 19.51
CA ASP A 158 24.94 -5.20 20.77
C ASP A 158 25.73 -4.43 21.84
N GLU A 159 25.76 -4.99 23.05
CA GLU A 159 26.48 -4.42 24.21
C GLU A 159 26.12 -2.94 24.52
N LEU A 160 24.87 -2.56 24.21
CA LEU A 160 24.38 -1.22 24.51
C LEU A 160 24.07 -1.06 26.00
N GLU A 161 24.27 0.15 26.53
CA GLU A 161 23.84 0.51 27.87
C GLU A 161 22.31 0.63 27.91
N LYS A 162 21.72 0.27 29.05
CA LYS A 162 20.28 0.24 29.25
C LYS A 162 19.73 1.64 29.49
N GLU A 163 18.51 1.90 29.02
CA GLU A 163 17.83 3.20 29.21
C GLU A 163 18.67 4.40 28.72
N THR A 164 19.40 4.19 27.61
CA THR A 164 20.35 5.16 27.05
C THR A 164 19.94 5.54 25.63
N THR A 165 19.99 6.84 25.32
CA THR A 165 19.80 7.34 23.96
C THR A 165 21.09 7.21 23.16
N TYR A 166 21.00 6.58 21.99
CA TYR A 166 22.06 6.50 21.00
C TYR A 166 21.68 7.31 19.77
N ASN A 167 22.62 8.12 19.30
CA ASN A 167 22.56 8.80 18.02
C ASN A 167 23.26 7.93 16.97
N PHE A 168 22.79 7.98 15.73
CA PHE A 168 23.42 7.27 14.62
C PHE A 168 23.49 8.13 13.35
N GLU A 169 24.42 7.77 12.49
CA GLU A 169 24.65 8.36 11.18
C GLU A 169 24.77 7.26 10.14
N VAL A 170 24.15 7.50 8.98
CA VAL A 170 24.28 6.65 7.79
C VAL A 170 25.03 7.45 6.73
N LEU A 171 26.11 6.87 6.21
CA LEU A 171 26.83 7.37 5.05
C LEU A 171 26.49 6.52 3.84
N VAL A 172 26.21 7.17 2.72
CA VAL A 172 25.93 6.56 1.42
C VAL A 172 27.02 7.02 0.48
N ASN A 173 27.85 6.12 -0.02
CA ASN A 173 29.00 6.45 -0.86
C ASN A 173 29.89 7.54 -0.24
N GLU A 174 30.21 7.37 1.06
CA GLU A 174 30.96 8.31 1.92
C GLU A 174 30.29 9.67 2.15
N GLN A 175 29.07 9.88 1.65
CA GLN A 175 28.30 11.09 1.91
C GLN A 175 27.32 10.85 3.04
N LYS A 176 27.41 11.68 4.07
CA LYS A 176 26.43 11.70 5.15
C LYS A 176 25.03 11.90 4.57
N LEU A 177 24.13 10.96 4.82
CA LEU A 177 22.72 11.12 4.48
C LEU A 177 22.13 12.22 5.37
N ASP A 178 21.66 13.30 4.75
CA ASP A 178 20.98 14.37 5.48
C ASP A 178 19.56 13.92 5.84
N MET A 179 19.44 13.27 6.99
CA MET A 179 18.17 12.88 7.60
C MET A 179 17.51 14.04 8.39
N GLY A 180 18.03 15.26 8.28
CA GLY A 180 17.61 16.39 9.12
C GLY A 180 18.28 16.36 10.50
N SER A 181 17.49 16.39 11.59
CA SER A 181 18.05 16.27 12.95
C SER A 181 18.71 14.91 13.16
N MET A 182 19.66 14.84 14.12
CA MET A 182 20.33 13.58 14.48
C MET A 182 19.29 12.49 14.73
N SER A 183 19.40 11.39 13.97
CA SER A 183 18.56 10.22 14.15
C SER A 183 19.02 9.49 15.40
N SER A 184 18.08 9.07 16.25
CA SER A 184 18.38 8.46 17.53
C SER A 184 17.35 7.41 17.93
N PHE A 185 17.74 6.53 18.84
CA PHE A 185 16.87 5.57 19.52
C PHE A 185 17.26 5.46 20.99
N GLU A 186 16.36 4.94 21.83
CA GLU A 186 16.59 4.74 23.27
C GLU A 186 16.45 3.26 23.60
N THR A 187 17.45 2.67 24.26
CA THR A 187 17.36 1.29 24.74
C THR A 187 16.37 1.16 25.89
N GLY A 188 15.78 -0.02 26.06
CA GLY A 188 14.84 -0.29 27.14
C GLY A 188 15.52 -0.68 28.46
N LYS A 189 14.72 -0.91 29.51
CA LYS A 189 15.19 -1.55 30.74
C LYS A 189 15.36 -3.05 30.56
N ALA A 190 16.16 -3.68 31.41
CA ALA A 190 16.26 -5.14 31.46
C ALA A 190 14.92 -5.78 31.84
N LEU A 191 14.49 -6.77 31.07
CA LEU A 191 13.24 -7.50 31.28
C LEU A 191 13.53 -8.99 31.52
N PRO A 192 12.69 -9.68 32.32
CA PRO A 192 12.78 -11.13 32.44
C PRO A 192 12.58 -11.81 31.07
N ILE A 193 13.37 -12.84 30.79
CA ILE A 193 13.21 -13.66 29.59
C ILE A 193 11.95 -14.51 29.77
N SER A 194 10.95 -14.31 28.90
CA SER A 194 9.77 -15.16 28.83
C SER A 194 10.01 -16.36 27.89
N ALA A 195 9.30 -17.46 28.13
CA ALA A 195 9.16 -18.49 27.11
C ALA A 195 8.40 -17.87 25.93
N GLY A 196 8.93 -18.04 24.72
CA GLY A 196 8.37 -17.44 23.52
C GLY A 196 8.12 -18.48 22.45
N ASN A 197 7.02 -18.29 21.74
CA ASN A 197 6.79 -18.96 20.48
C ASN A 197 7.51 -18.21 19.34
N ASN A 198 7.61 -18.87 18.19
CA ASN A 198 8.10 -18.26 16.97
C ASN A 198 6.94 -17.84 16.09
N LEU A 199 6.89 -16.57 15.73
CA LEU A 199 6.14 -16.13 14.55
C LEU A 199 6.99 -16.45 13.33
N LYS A 200 6.42 -17.08 12.31
CA LYS A 200 7.15 -17.40 11.08
C LYS A 200 6.24 -17.29 9.88
N GLY A 201 6.85 -17.11 8.71
CA GLY A 201 6.15 -17.10 7.44
C GLY A 201 7.13 -17.31 6.30
N GLN A 202 6.65 -17.14 5.09
CA GLN A 202 7.48 -17.17 3.90
C GLN A 202 7.29 -15.90 3.07
N VAL A 203 8.36 -15.46 2.40
CA VAL A 203 8.33 -14.38 1.42
C VAL A 203 8.94 -14.86 0.11
N PHE A 204 8.16 -14.78 -0.96
CA PHE A 204 8.59 -15.08 -2.32
C PHE A 204 8.49 -13.84 -3.20
N GLN A 205 9.20 -13.87 -4.32
CA GLN A 205 9.06 -12.90 -5.39
C GLN A 205 7.72 -13.11 -6.12
N VAL A 206 7.42 -12.24 -7.07
CA VAL A 206 6.18 -12.26 -7.85
C VAL A 206 6.01 -13.53 -8.70
N ASP A 207 7.12 -14.20 -9.05
CA ASP A 207 7.10 -15.50 -9.75
C ASP A 207 6.56 -16.65 -8.89
N MET A 208 6.34 -16.40 -7.59
CA MET A 208 5.84 -17.33 -6.58
C MET A 208 6.72 -18.57 -6.35
N GLU A 209 7.91 -18.62 -6.92
CA GLU A 209 8.85 -19.74 -6.81
C GLU A 209 10.17 -19.30 -6.20
N SER A 210 10.68 -18.14 -6.61
CA SER A 210 11.94 -17.60 -6.12
C SER A 210 11.74 -16.97 -4.75
N ALA A 211 12.51 -17.43 -3.77
CA ALA A 211 12.55 -16.79 -2.46
C ALA A 211 12.95 -15.31 -2.60
N ALA A 212 12.27 -14.43 -1.86
CA ALA A 212 12.71 -13.05 -1.70
C ALA A 212 13.83 -12.98 -0.64
N GLN A 213 14.88 -13.77 -0.84
CA GLN A 213 16.01 -13.84 0.07
C GLN A 213 16.60 -12.44 0.28
N CYS A 214 16.96 -12.15 1.52
CA CYS A 214 17.41 -10.84 2.00
C CYS A 214 16.34 -9.77 2.20
N ALA A 215 15.09 -10.00 1.81
CA ALA A 215 14.02 -9.07 2.16
C ALA A 215 13.90 -8.92 3.69
N LEU A 216 13.58 -7.71 4.13
CA LEU A 216 13.37 -7.38 5.53
C LEU A 216 11.89 -7.54 5.87
N VAL A 217 11.59 -8.37 6.87
CA VAL A 217 10.25 -8.52 7.42
C VAL A 217 10.19 -7.83 8.76
N PHE A 218 9.41 -6.76 8.84
CA PHE A 218 9.08 -6.05 10.06
C PHE A 218 7.72 -6.48 10.57
N THR A 219 7.62 -6.72 11.87
CA THR A 219 6.37 -7.15 12.50
C THR A 219 6.06 -6.32 13.73
N ARG A 220 4.76 -6.06 13.94
CA ARG A 220 4.21 -5.55 15.20
C ARG A 220 2.99 -6.37 15.58
N ILE A 221 2.93 -6.78 16.84
CA ILE A 221 1.70 -7.36 17.39
C ILE A 221 0.80 -6.22 17.82
N PHE A 222 -0.49 -6.29 17.51
CA PHE A 222 -1.45 -5.30 17.97
C PHE A 222 -2.63 -5.95 18.69
N ARG A 223 -3.11 -5.28 19.74
CA ARG A 223 -4.38 -5.59 20.39
C ARG A 223 -5.42 -4.55 20.03
N GLN A 224 -6.59 -5.00 19.62
CA GLN A 224 -7.75 -4.13 19.48
C GLN A 224 -8.40 -3.93 20.85
N THR A 225 -8.62 -2.68 21.28
CA THR A 225 -9.33 -2.41 22.53
C THR A 225 -10.82 -2.69 22.40
N GLU A 226 -11.48 -2.98 23.53
CA GLU A 226 -12.94 -3.01 23.58
C GLU A 226 -13.51 -1.70 23.01
N GLY A 227 -14.45 -1.81 22.05
CA GLY A 227 -14.97 -0.67 21.28
C GLY A 227 -14.30 -0.44 19.91
N GLY A 228 -13.30 -1.24 19.54
CA GLY A 228 -12.83 -1.37 18.14
C GLY A 228 -11.94 -0.25 17.60
N GLY A 229 -11.83 0.88 18.29
CA GLY A 229 -11.18 2.10 17.77
C GLY A 229 -9.68 2.26 18.06
N ILE A 230 -9.14 1.67 19.13
CA ILE A 230 -7.73 1.87 19.52
C ILE A 230 -6.96 0.57 19.34
N ARG A 231 -5.80 0.65 18.70
CA ARG A 231 -4.83 -0.45 18.61
C ARG A 231 -3.64 -0.15 19.50
N VAL A 232 -3.31 -1.09 20.38
CA VAL A 232 -2.09 -1.04 21.21
C VAL A 232 -1.04 -1.93 20.54
N TYR A 233 0.12 -1.36 20.20
CA TYR A 233 1.16 -2.06 19.43
C TYR A 233 2.37 -2.45 20.29
N SER A 234 3.03 -3.54 19.90
CA SER A 234 4.39 -3.85 20.32
C SER A 234 5.41 -2.88 19.68
N SER A 235 6.65 -2.94 20.14
CA SER A 235 7.81 -2.46 19.39
C SER A 235 7.92 -3.19 18.04
N ILE A 236 8.62 -2.57 17.06
CA ILE A 236 8.92 -3.25 15.80
C ILE A 236 9.93 -4.37 16.06
N LEU A 237 9.66 -5.52 15.48
CA LEU A 237 10.56 -6.66 15.41
C LEU A 237 10.98 -6.86 13.96
N SER A 238 12.20 -7.31 13.68
CA SER A 238 12.66 -7.55 12.32
C SER A 238 13.27 -8.93 12.11
N SER A 239 13.15 -9.47 10.89
CA SER A 239 13.85 -10.67 10.44
C SER A 239 14.26 -10.50 8.99
N VAL A 240 15.43 -11.01 8.64
CA VAL A 240 15.84 -11.18 7.24
C VAL A 240 15.24 -12.48 6.71
N VAL A 241 14.78 -12.46 5.46
CA VAL A 241 14.28 -13.65 4.75
C VAL A 241 15.45 -14.54 4.31
N ALA A 242 15.40 -15.81 4.70
CA ALA A 242 16.40 -16.81 4.35
C ALA A 242 16.30 -17.25 2.88
N ALA A 243 17.30 -18.01 2.40
CA ALA A 243 17.37 -18.50 1.02
C ALA A 243 16.20 -19.40 0.59
N ASN A 244 15.50 -20.03 1.54
CA ASN A 244 14.29 -20.83 1.29
C ASN A 244 12.99 -20.01 1.40
N GLY A 245 13.09 -18.67 1.49
CA GLY A 245 11.97 -17.77 1.63
C GLY A 245 11.44 -17.67 3.06
N GLU A 246 11.92 -18.47 4.01
CA GLU A 246 11.42 -18.42 5.39
C GLU A 246 11.97 -17.22 6.16
N TRP A 247 11.12 -16.65 7.00
CA TRP A 247 11.51 -15.71 8.04
C TRP A 247 10.91 -16.18 9.37
N ARG A 248 11.56 -15.82 10.48
CA ARG A 248 11.08 -16.19 11.81
C ARG A 248 11.51 -15.17 12.85
N TYR A 249 10.64 -14.96 13.83
CA TYR A 249 10.92 -14.09 14.95
C TYR A 249 10.51 -14.73 16.27
N PHE A 250 11.34 -14.56 17.29
CA PHE A 250 11.07 -15.04 18.64
C PHE A 250 10.19 -14.03 19.38
N LEU A 251 8.90 -14.33 19.54
CA LEU A 251 7.92 -13.40 20.15
C LEU A 251 8.22 -13.05 21.61
N LYS A 252 9.09 -13.81 22.30
CA LYS A 252 9.60 -13.42 23.64
C LYS A 252 10.32 -12.07 23.66
N ASN A 253 10.85 -11.62 22.51
CA ASN A 253 11.54 -10.34 22.39
C ASN A 253 10.56 -9.18 22.14
N ALA A 254 9.28 -9.46 21.93
CA ALA A 254 8.28 -8.40 21.75
C ALA A 254 8.14 -7.56 23.03
N ARG A 255 8.34 -6.25 22.90
CA ARG A 255 8.17 -5.27 23.99
C ARG A 255 6.99 -4.36 23.70
N THR A 256 6.47 -3.68 24.72
CA THR A 256 5.57 -2.54 24.51
C THR A 256 6.28 -1.45 23.71
N ALA A 257 5.53 -0.62 22.98
CA ALA A 257 6.13 0.44 22.16
C ALA A 257 7.05 1.40 22.96
N ASP A 258 6.75 1.64 24.23
CA ASP A 258 7.56 2.44 25.16
C ASP A 258 8.75 1.66 25.78
N LEU A 259 8.94 0.40 25.39
CA LEU A 259 10.00 -0.51 25.84
C LEU A 259 9.99 -0.82 27.35
N THR A 260 8.94 -0.43 28.08
CA THR A 260 8.89 -0.58 29.55
C THR A 260 8.44 -1.97 30.00
N LYS A 261 7.84 -2.79 29.13
CA LYS A 261 7.34 -4.12 29.48
C LYS A 261 7.48 -5.08 28.29
N SER A 262 7.43 -6.38 28.57
CA SER A 262 7.18 -7.38 27.53
C SER A 262 5.76 -7.20 26.99
N PHE A 263 5.59 -7.42 25.69
CA PHE A 263 4.28 -7.40 25.07
C PHE A 263 3.59 -8.76 25.29
N ASN A 264 2.60 -8.78 26.18
CA ASN A 264 1.78 -9.98 26.39
C ASN A 264 0.77 -10.08 25.27
N TYR A 265 0.93 -11.04 24.36
CA TYR A 265 0.00 -11.30 23.26
C TYR A 265 -0.92 -12.51 23.56
N THR A 266 -2.03 -12.57 22.84
CA THR A 266 -3.06 -13.62 22.86
C THR A 266 -3.36 -14.08 21.44
N ASP A 267 -4.09 -15.19 21.30
CA ASP A 267 -4.54 -15.72 20.00
C ASP A 267 -5.62 -14.87 19.32
N THR A 268 -6.20 -13.90 20.05
CA THR A 268 -7.16 -12.91 19.53
C THR A 268 -6.52 -11.59 19.10
N ASP A 269 -5.25 -11.37 19.45
CA ASP A 269 -4.51 -10.21 18.98
C ASP A 269 -4.18 -10.37 17.48
N GLY A 270 -3.81 -9.30 16.79
CA GLY A 270 -3.41 -9.34 15.38
C GLY A 270 -1.91 -9.08 15.20
N VAL A 271 -1.43 -9.27 13.98
CA VAL A 271 -0.07 -8.90 13.57
C VAL A 271 -0.12 -8.01 12.34
N GLU A 272 0.63 -6.92 12.41
CA GLU A 272 0.94 -6.03 11.30
C GLU A 272 2.33 -6.39 10.77
N ILE A 273 2.44 -6.61 9.48
CA ILE A 273 3.64 -7.09 8.81
C ILE A 273 3.94 -6.16 7.66
N PHE A 274 5.13 -5.56 7.66
CA PHE A 274 5.65 -4.81 6.54
C PHE A 274 6.90 -5.52 6.02
N VAL A 275 6.94 -5.77 4.73
CA VAL A 275 8.09 -6.39 4.06
C VAL A 275 8.70 -5.40 3.10
N ASP A 276 10.02 -5.23 3.17
CA ASP A 276 10.81 -4.46 2.22
C ASP A 276 11.82 -5.38 1.54
N GLY A 277 11.58 -5.73 0.27
CA GLY A 277 12.49 -6.52 -0.53
C GLY A 277 13.37 -5.68 -1.45
N GLY A 278 13.54 -4.38 -1.20
CA GLY A 278 14.36 -3.51 -2.02
C GLY A 278 13.79 -3.40 -3.44
N GLN A 279 14.55 -3.85 -4.44
CA GLN A 279 14.11 -3.95 -5.83
C GLN A 279 12.90 -4.86 -6.05
N TYR A 280 12.65 -5.81 -5.14
CA TYR A 280 11.47 -6.68 -5.21
C TYR A 280 10.21 -5.97 -4.68
N GLY A 281 10.30 -4.70 -4.31
CA GLY A 281 9.16 -3.91 -3.84
C GLY A 281 8.86 -4.11 -2.36
N THR A 282 7.77 -3.49 -1.93
CA THR A 282 7.33 -3.49 -0.53
C THR A 282 5.92 -4.07 -0.40
N ARG A 283 5.57 -4.61 0.77
CA ARG A 283 4.23 -5.11 1.05
C ARG A 283 3.83 -4.84 2.49
N HIS A 284 2.61 -4.36 2.69
CA HIS A 284 2.03 -4.14 4.01
C HIS A 284 0.80 -5.04 4.20
N LEU A 285 0.81 -5.88 5.23
CA LEU A 285 -0.19 -6.90 5.52
C LEU A 285 -0.65 -6.77 6.97
N ILE A 286 -1.96 -6.75 7.17
CA ILE A 286 -2.56 -6.89 8.49
C ILE A 286 -3.25 -8.26 8.56
N TYR A 287 -2.79 -9.11 9.48
CA TYR A 287 -3.31 -10.45 9.73
C TYR A 287 -3.96 -10.51 11.11
N ASN A 288 -5.25 -10.86 11.17
CA ASN A 288 -6.03 -10.88 12.41
C ASN A 288 -7.15 -11.94 12.29
N PRO A 289 -7.29 -12.89 13.24
CA PRO A 289 -6.53 -13.03 14.48
C PRO A 289 -5.23 -13.85 14.35
N LEU A 290 -4.28 -13.62 15.26
CA LEU A 290 -3.01 -14.35 15.43
C LEU A 290 -3.24 -15.75 16.02
N ARG A 291 -4.15 -16.52 15.43
CA ARG A 291 -4.45 -17.89 15.86
C ARG A 291 -3.34 -18.85 15.49
N ASP A 292 -2.80 -18.66 14.28
CA ASP A 292 -1.67 -19.43 13.77
C ASP A 292 -0.43 -18.56 13.79
N LEU A 293 0.61 -19.04 14.45
CA LEU A 293 1.95 -18.44 14.42
C LEU A 293 2.66 -18.62 13.06
N ASN A 294 1.96 -19.23 12.11
CA ASN A 294 2.34 -19.35 10.72
C ASN A 294 1.58 -18.27 9.93
N VAL A 295 2.26 -17.20 9.60
CA VAL A 295 1.74 -16.17 8.70
C VAL A 295 1.61 -16.78 7.31
N PRO A 296 0.53 -16.47 6.57
CA PRO A 296 0.41 -16.82 5.16
C PRO A 296 1.63 -16.40 4.34
N VAL A 297 1.83 -17.08 3.21
CA VAL A 297 2.91 -16.75 2.28
C VAL A 297 2.72 -15.31 1.78
N ILE A 298 3.78 -14.52 1.83
CA ILE A 298 3.80 -13.15 1.36
C ILE A 298 4.50 -13.15 0.00
N TYR A 299 3.85 -12.61 -1.02
CA TYR A 299 4.47 -12.41 -2.32
C TYR A 299 4.81 -10.94 -2.46
N LEU A 300 6.08 -10.64 -2.70
CA LEU A 300 6.51 -9.29 -2.96
C LEU A 300 6.15 -8.89 -4.38
N PRO A 301 5.53 -7.72 -4.55
CA PRO A 301 4.98 -7.34 -5.84
C PRO A 301 6.05 -7.16 -6.94
N GLY A 302 7.29 -6.83 -6.59
CA GLY A 302 8.25 -6.32 -7.57
C GLY A 302 7.70 -5.08 -8.27
N ASN A 303 8.27 -4.76 -9.43
CA ASN A 303 7.53 -3.97 -10.42
C ASN A 303 6.47 -4.90 -11.03
N LEU A 304 5.24 -4.93 -10.46
CA LEU A 304 4.11 -5.70 -11.02
C LEU A 304 3.70 -5.25 -12.44
N ILE A 305 4.36 -4.23 -12.99
CA ILE A 305 4.13 -3.70 -14.35
C ILE A 305 4.29 -4.79 -15.43
N ASP A 306 5.00 -5.89 -15.14
CA ASP A 306 5.19 -7.01 -16.07
C ASP A 306 4.77 -8.39 -15.50
N ILE A 307 3.67 -8.48 -14.73
CA ILE A 307 3.13 -9.83 -14.43
C ILE A 307 2.57 -10.43 -15.72
N GLY A 308 3.39 -11.21 -16.41
CA GLY A 308 2.94 -12.25 -17.31
C GLY A 308 2.59 -13.52 -16.54
N TRP A 309 1.57 -14.25 -16.99
CA TRP A 309 1.36 -15.63 -16.57
C TRP A 309 1.36 -16.55 -17.79
N GLN A 310 1.81 -17.78 -17.58
CA GLN A 310 1.78 -18.85 -18.55
C GLN A 310 1.64 -20.18 -17.82
N SER A 311 0.60 -20.94 -18.15
CA SER A 311 0.45 -22.35 -17.79
C SER A 311 0.42 -23.19 -19.05
N ASP A 312 1.04 -24.36 -18.99
CA ASP A 312 0.95 -25.37 -20.03
C ASP A 312 -0.02 -26.50 -19.62
N CYS A 313 -0.30 -27.40 -20.53
CA CYS A 313 -1.15 -28.57 -20.24
C CYS A 313 -0.39 -29.74 -19.60
N GLN A 314 0.91 -29.61 -19.28
CA GLN A 314 1.77 -30.73 -18.87
C GLN A 314 2.42 -30.53 -17.49
N SER A 315 3.08 -29.40 -17.26
CA SER A 315 3.71 -28.99 -16.01
C SER A 315 2.73 -28.40 -14.99
N ASP A 316 1.67 -27.72 -15.42
CA ASP A 316 0.60 -27.24 -14.52
C ASP A 316 -0.81 -27.36 -15.16
N PRO A 317 -1.30 -28.59 -15.44
CA PRO A 317 -2.60 -28.86 -16.08
C PRO A 317 -3.82 -28.42 -15.24
N HIS A 318 -3.59 -27.70 -14.15
CA HIS A 318 -4.62 -27.31 -13.21
C HIS A 318 -4.70 -25.79 -13.03
N LEU A 319 -3.80 -24.97 -13.59
CA LEU A 319 -3.94 -23.52 -13.43
C LEU A 319 -5.01 -22.96 -14.40
N THR A 320 -6.13 -22.52 -13.85
CA THR A 320 -7.15 -21.76 -14.58
C THR A 320 -7.17 -20.31 -14.11
N VAL A 321 -7.28 -19.37 -15.06
CA VAL A 321 -7.42 -17.94 -14.75
C VAL A 321 -8.80 -17.45 -15.15
N GLU A 322 -9.57 -16.96 -14.17
CA GLU A 322 -10.87 -16.34 -14.37
C GLU A 322 -10.81 -14.85 -14.03
N VAL A 323 -11.40 -13.99 -14.87
CA VAL A 323 -11.43 -12.56 -14.63
C VAL A 323 -12.83 -12.13 -14.16
N PHE A 324 -12.87 -11.43 -13.04
CA PHE A 324 -14.05 -10.79 -12.50
C PHE A 324 -13.80 -9.29 -12.39
N GLY A 325 -14.87 -8.50 -12.40
CA GLY A 325 -14.74 -7.12 -12.00
C GLY A 325 -16.06 -6.37 -12.03
N LYS A 326 -16.03 -5.15 -11.50
CA LYS A 326 -17.14 -4.21 -11.47
C LYS A 326 -16.62 -2.79 -11.60
N GLY A 327 -17.39 -1.94 -12.27
CA GLY A 327 -17.21 -0.48 -12.16
C GLY A 327 -17.44 -0.01 -10.72
N MET A 328 -16.77 1.07 -10.33
CA MET A 328 -16.87 1.66 -8.98
C MET A 328 -17.62 2.99 -8.98
N GLY A 329 -18.00 3.51 -10.15
CA GLY A 329 -18.99 4.55 -10.30
C GLY A 329 -18.59 5.73 -11.17
N THR A 330 -19.59 6.31 -11.84
CA THR A 330 -19.47 7.46 -12.73
C THR A 330 -19.68 8.80 -12.01
N ASP A 331 -19.58 9.91 -12.74
CA ASP A 331 -19.94 11.29 -12.36
C ASP A 331 -21.22 11.38 -11.48
N ASP A 332 -22.22 10.56 -11.79
CA ASP A 332 -23.54 10.59 -11.15
C ASP A 332 -23.72 9.61 -9.99
N THR A 333 -22.96 8.50 -9.97
CA THR A 333 -23.13 7.42 -8.98
C THR A 333 -21.80 6.78 -8.60
N VAL A 334 -21.38 6.93 -7.34
CA VAL A 334 -20.20 6.23 -6.80
C VAL A 334 -20.59 5.08 -5.90
N THR A 335 -20.03 3.91 -6.18
CA THR A 335 -20.04 2.72 -5.32
C THR A 335 -18.64 2.53 -4.73
N ASN A 336 -18.39 3.21 -3.61
CA ASN A 336 -17.18 3.06 -2.83
C ASN A 336 -17.58 2.91 -1.35
N PRO A 337 -17.33 1.76 -0.71
CA PRO A 337 -16.57 0.61 -1.21
C PRO A 337 -17.32 -0.25 -2.24
N GLN A 338 -16.58 -1.01 -3.05
CA GLN A 338 -17.11 -1.98 -4.02
C GLN A 338 -16.78 -3.42 -3.63
N TYR A 339 -17.71 -4.34 -3.92
CA TYR A 339 -17.62 -5.75 -3.51
C TYR A 339 -17.63 -6.71 -4.71
N LEU A 340 -16.64 -7.62 -4.74
CA LEU A 340 -16.60 -8.79 -5.60
C LEU A 340 -16.78 -10.05 -4.75
N SER A 341 -17.57 -11.00 -5.23
CA SER A 341 -17.82 -12.27 -4.54
C SER A 341 -17.58 -13.42 -5.51
N PHE A 342 -16.93 -14.47 -5.01
CA PHE A 342 -16.59 -15.67 -5.76
C PHE A 342 -17.40 -16.86 -5.22
N ALA A 343 -17.98 -17.66 -6.11
CA ALA A 343 -18.94 -18.69 -5.73
C ALA A 343 -18.29 -19.89 -4.99
N ASP A 344 -17.04 -20.24 -5.30
CA ASP A 344 -16.38 -21.45 -4.78
C ASP A 344 -14.96 -21.17 -4.27
N LYS A 345 -14.62 -21.74 -3.10
CA LYS A 345 -13.32 -21.54 -2.41
C LYS A 345 -12.24 -22.55 -2.74
N VAL A 346 -12.63 -23.75 -3.16
CA VAL A 346 -11.88 -24.96 -2.78
C VAL A 346 -10.52 -25.04 -3.47
N ASP A 347 -10.37 -24.37 -4.62
CA ASP A 347 -9.18 -24.51 -5.45
C ASP A 347 -8.50 -23.19 -5.79
N MET A 348 -8.81 -22.06 -5.14
CA MET A 348 -8.09 -20.80 -5.43
C MET A 348 -6.67 -20.85 -4.88
N ARG A 349 -5.67 -20.64 -5.76
CA ARG A 349 -4.26 -20.49 -5.37
C ARG A 349 -4.04 -19.08 -4.83
N PHE A 350 -4.46 -18.06 -5.59
CA PHE A 350 -4.37 -16.65 -5.21
C PHE A 350 -5.31 -15.79 -6.10
N VAL A 351 -5.50 -14.53 -5.71
CA VAL A 351 -6.27 -13.55 -6.47
C VAL A 351 -5.46 -12.28 -6.64
N LEU A 352 -5.16 -11.91 -7.88
CA LEU A 352 -4.57 -10.61 -8.19
C LEU A 352 -5.68 -9.59 -8.37
N VAL A 353 -5.72 -8.58 -7.52
CA VAL A 353 -6.73 -7.53 -7.53
C VAL A 353 -6.11 -6.25 -8.05
N GLN A 354 -6.79 -5.58 -8.97
CA GLN A 354 -6.45 -4.24 -9.42
C GLN A 354 -7.60 -3.27 -9.15
N VAL A 355 -7.29 -2.10 -8.61
CA VAL A 355 -8.21 -0.99 -8.43
C VAL A 355 -7.74 0.16 -9.30
N VAL A 356 -8.58 0.54 -10.26
CA VAL A 356 -8.32 1.63 -11.20
C VAL A 356 -8.98 2.89 -10.67
N VAL A 357 -8.21 3.97 -10.65
CA VAL A 357 -8.60 5.27 -10.11
C VAL A 357 -8.24 6.36 -11.12
N LYS A 358 -9.10 7.35 -11.27
CA LYS A 358 -8.83 8.59 -12.00
C LYS A 358 -8.58 9.76 -11.05
N GLN A 359 -7.71 10.67 -11.47
CA GLN A 359 -7.55 11.99 -10.86
C GLN A 359 -8.50 12.96 -11.55
N GLY A 360 -9.34 13.64 -10.78
CA GLY A 360 -10.08 14.80 -11.28
C GLY A 360 -9.16 15.96 -11.66
N ASN A 361 -9.66 16.92 -12.44
CA ASN A 361 -8.92 18.11 -12.85
C ASN A 361 -8.40 18.91 -11.63
N GLY A 362 -7.10 18.91 -11.41
CA GLY A 362 -6.44 19.67 -10.34
C GLY A 362 -6.53 19.04 -8.94
N ASP A 363 -7.11 17.86 -8.84
CA ASP A 363 -7.25 17.13 -7.58
C ASP A 363 -5.96 16.38 -7.21
N ALA A 364 -5.68 16.14 -5.94
CA ALA A 364 -4.60 15.22 -5.55
C ALA A 364 -5.00 13.75 -5.83
N ARG A 365 -4.00 12.88 -6.06
CA ARG A 365 -4.16 11.41 -6.02
C ARG A 365 -4.88 10.99 -4.73
N PRO A 366 -5.61 9.85 -4.68
CA PRO A 366 -6.17 9.37 -3.42
C PRO A 366 -5.03 9.09 -2.43
N ASP A 367 -5.33 9.17 -1.13
CA ASP A 367 -4.32 8.94 -0.09
C ASP A 367 -3.95 7.46 -0.01
N LYS A 368 -4.95 6.58 -0.15
CA LYS A 368 -4.74 5.13 -0.23
C LYS A 368 -5.91 4.38 -0.85
N VAL A 369 -5.64 3.14 -1.25
CA VAL A 369 -6.64 2.12 -1.57
C VAL A 369 -6.56 1.02 -0.51
N ILE A 370 -7.71 0.64 0.05
CA ILE A 370 -7.84 -0.47 1.00
C ILE A 370 -8.50 -1.65 0.27
N ILE A 371 -7.79 -2.76 0.17
CA ILE A 371 -8.31 -4.03 -0.38
C ILE A 371 -8.42 -5.01 0.77
N THR A 372 -9.64 -5.44 1.08
CA THR A 372 -9.95 -6.36 2.18
C THR A 372 -10.51 -7.68 1.64
N SER A 373 -10.01 -8.80 2.14
CA SER A 373 -10.56 -10.13 1.94
C SER A 373 -11.07 -10.71 3.27
N ASP A 374 -11.48 -11.98 3.30
CA ASP A 374 -11.79 -12.67 4.55
C ASP A 374 -10.54 -13.16 5.32
N THR A 375 -9.34 -13.00 4.74
CA THR A 375 -8.06 -13.47 5.30
C THR A 375 -7.06 -12.35 5.57
N GLU A 376 -7.15 -11.22 4.86
CA GLU A 376 -6.15 -10.16 4.93
C GLU A 376 -6.70 -8.77 4.54
N ILE A 377 -5.96 -7.74 4.95
CA ILE A 377 -6.20 -6.35 4.58
C ILE A 377 -4.90 -5.76 4.02
N HIS A 378 -5.02 -5.12 2.85
CA HIS A 378 -3.96 -4.38 2.17
C HIS A 378 -4.30 -2.90 2.15
N GLU A 379 -3.38 -2.07 2.66
CA GLU A 379 -3.48 -0.61 2.57
C GLU A 379 -2.36 -0.10 1.65
N ILE A 380 -2.75 0.41 0.48
CA ILE A 380 -1.83 0.76 -0.62
C ILE A 380 -1.88 2.26 -0.86
N GLU A 381 -0.83 2.97 -0.50
CA GLU A 381 -0.75 4.44 -0.63
C GLU A 381 -0.18 4.87 -1.98
N ASN A 382 0.74 4.07 -2.53
CA ASN A 382 1.41 4.36 -3.79
C ASN A 382 0.88 3.42 -4.88
N PRO A 383 0.39 3.97 -6.00
CA PRO A 383 -0.07 3.13 -7.11
C PRO A 383 1.12 2.45 -7.80
N ILE A 384 0.88 1.28 -8.39
CA ILE A 384 1.89 0.58 -9.20
C ILE A 384 2.07 1.23 -10.57
N PHE A 385 0.98 1.84 -11.07
CA PHE A 385 0.96 2.60 -12.32
C PHE A 385 0.45 4.00 -12.03
N SER A 386 1.16 5.00 -12.53
CA SER A 386 0.69 6.38 -12.54
C SER A 386 1.03 7.01 -13.87
N ARG A 387 0.03 7.62 -14.52
CA ARG A 387 0.25 8.43 -15.71
C ARG A 387 -0.20 9.86 -15.45
N LEU A 388 0.75 10.80 -15.55
CA LEU A 388 0.58 12.22 -15.21
C LEU A 388 0.78 13.16 -16.42
N ASP A 389 1.08 12.61 -17.61
CA ASP A 389 1.39 13.39 -18.82
C ASP A 389 0.13 13.90 -19.54
N ASP A 390 -1.06 13.44 -19.17
CA ASP A 390 -2.31 14.06 -19.60
C ASP A 390 -2.75 15.11 -18.57
N PRO A 391 -2.75 16.42 -18.95
CA PRO A 391 -3.11 17.49 -18.03
C PRO A 391 -4.58 17.46 -17.60
N TYR A 392 -5.43 16.68 -18.28
CA TYR A 392 -6.86 16.60 -18.00
C TYR A 392 -7.25 15.35 -17.21
N THR A 393 -6.53 14.23 -17.40
CA THR A 393 -6.92 12.94 -16.83
C THR A 393 -5.70 12.12 -16.44
N SER A 394 -5.35 12.13 -15.16
CA SER A 394 -4.34 11.18 -14.65
C SER A 394 -5.01 9.88 -14.21
N VAL A 395 -4.38 8.76 -14.52
CA VAL A 395 -4.87 7.42 -14.15
C VAL A 395 -3.87 6.75 -13.23
N PHE A 396 -4.40 6.12 -12.19
CA PHE A 396 -3.67 5.34 -11.21
C PHE A 396 -4.22 3.92 -11.15
N ALA A 397 -3.33 2.94 -11.03
CA ALA A 397 -3.72 1.56 -10.72
C ALA A 397 -3.04 1.10 -9.44
N TYR A 398 -3.81 0.47 -8.55
CA TYR A 398 -3.36 -0.09 -7.30
C TYR A 398 -3.55 -1.60 -7.36
N GLU A 399 -2.59 -2.38 -6.89
CA GLU A 399 -2.62 -3.84 -7.00
C GLU A 399 -2.34 -4.52 -5.68
N ALA A 400 -3.06 -5.62 -5.42
CA ALA A 400 -2.78 -6.53 -4.31
C ALA A 400 -2.86 -7.98 -4.78
N LEU A 401 -1.88 -8.78 -4.37
CA LEU A 401 -1.93 -10.22 -4.52
C LEU A 401 -2.50 -10.85 -3.25
N LEU A 402 -3.75 -11.29 -3.30
CA LEU A 402 -4.45 -11.90 -2.19
C LEU A 402 -4.31 -13.42 -2.20
N GLN A 403 -4.34 -14.00 -1.01
CA GLN A 403 -4.55 -15.41 -0.77
C GLN A 403 -5.97 -15.83 -1.20
N SER A 404 -6.23 -17.15 -1.16
CA SER A 404 -7.58 -17.71 -1.38
C SER A 404 -8.63 -17.00 -0.52
N THR A 405 -9.68 -16.47 -1.16
CA THR A 405 -10.73 -15.66 -0.53
C THR A 405 -12.12 -15.94 -1.13
N ARG A 406 -13.21 -15.68 -0.39
CA ARG A 406 -14.60 -15.70 -0.95
C ARG A 406 -14.96 -14.43 -1.70
N GLY A 407 -14.19 -13.37 -1.52
CA GLY A 407 -14.57 -12.07 -2.03
C GLY A 407 -13.62 -10.98 -1.59
N ILE A 408 -13.84 -9.83 -2.16
CA ILE A 408 -13.00 -8.66 -2.00
C ILE A 408 -13.91 -7.47 -1.74
N LYS A 409 -13.52 -6.66 -0.79
CA LYS A 409 -13.99 -5.28 -0.63
C LYS A 409 -12.83 -4.36 -1.03
N ALA A 410 -13.03 -3.54 -2.05
CA ALA A 410 -12.09 -2.49 -2.44
C ALA A 410 -12.66 -1.13 -2.06
N GLU A 411 -11.84 -0.29 -1.43
CA GLU A 411 -12.22 1.03 -0.96
C GLU A 411 -11.12 2.06 -1.29
N VAL A 412 -11.48 3.15 -1.95
CA VAL A 412 -10.57 4.26 -2.24
C VAL A 412 -10.76 5.35 -1.19
N ILE A 413 -9.68 5.77 -0.55
CA ILE A 413 -9.67 6.76 0.54
C ILE A 413 -8.98 8.04 0.06
N LYS A 414 -9.63 9.17 0.30
CA LYS A 414 -9.08 10.52 0.08
C LYS A 414 -9.60 11.47 1.15
N ASP A 415 -8.73 12.32 1.67
CA ASP A 415 -9.05 13.34 2.65
C ASP A 415 -10.04 14.35 2.05
N GLY A 416 -11.21 14.46 2.67
CA GLY A 416 -12.33 15.28 2.21
C GLY A 416 -13.46 14.46 1.59
N ALA A 417 -14.40 15.13 0.93
CA ALA A 417 -15.41 14.43 0.14
C ALA A 417 -14.69 13.82 -1.07
N LEU A 418 -14.78 12.50 -1.24
CA LEU A 418 -14.37 11.85 -2.47
C LEU A 418 -15.07 12.56 -3.62
N ASP A 419 -14.30 13.15 -4.52
CA ASP A 419 -14.84 13.56 -5.80
C ASP A 419 -15.41 12.30 -6.46
N ARG A 420 -16.58 12.46 -7.08
CA ARG A 420 -17.37 11.33 -7.57
C ARG A 420 -16.66 10.56 -8.69
N ASN A 421 -15.57 11.13 -9.20
CA ASN A 421 -14.93 10.72 -10.43
C ASN A 421 -13.65 9.92 -10.19
N ILE A 422 -13.36 9.60 -8.92
CA ILE A 422 -12.08 9.03 -8.50
C ILE A 422 -12.05 7.51 -8.70
N PRO A 423 -12.82 6.67 -7.98
CA PRO A 423 -12.76 5.22 -8.16
C PRO A 423 -13.47 4.77 -9.45
N ARG A 424 -12.80 4.01 -10.32
CA ARG A 424 -13.35 3.58 -11.63
C ARG A 424 -13.65 2.09 -11.72
N ALA A 425 -12.73 1.23 -11.32
CA ALA A 425 -12.98 -0.21 -11.40
C ALA A 425 -12.26 -0.98 -10.33
N VAL A 426 -12.87 -2.08 -9.90
CA VAL A 426 -12.19 -3.17 -9.20
C VAL A 426 -12.23 -4.41 -10.07
N ILE A 427 -11.06 -5.01 -10.28
CA ILE A 427 -10.80 -6.13 -11.19
C ILE A 427 -10.09 -7.20 -10.38
N ALA A 428 -10.46 -8.46 -10.56
CA ALA A 428 -9.84 -9.60 -9.91
C ALA A 428 -9.53 -10.69 -10.94
N TYR A 429 -8.26 -11.04 -11.06
CA TYR A 429 -7.75 -12.20 -11.78
C TYR A 429 -7.62 -13.33 -10.75
N VAL A 430 -8.50 -14.32 -10.84
CA VAL A 430 -8.61 -15.44 -9.90
C VAL A 430 -7.87 -16.63 -10.49
N PHE A 431 -6.78 -17.03 -9.84
CA PHE A 431 -5.95 -18.17 -10.24
C PHE A 431 -6.37 -19.38 -9.43
N GLN A 432 -6.91 -20.40 -10.08
CA GLN A 432 -7.43 -21.62 -9.45
C GLN A 432 -6.64 -22.85 -9.91
N GLN A 433 -6.55 -23.86 -9.05
CA GLN A 433 -6.00 -25.17 -9.31
C GLN A 433 -7.13 -26.16 -9.65
N LYS A 434 -7.74 -25.98 -10.82
CA LYS A 434 -8.84 -26.80 -11.31
C LYS A 434 -8.42 -27.53 -12.58
N ALA A 435 -8.70 -28.83 -12.63
CA ALA A 435 -8.54 -29.58 -13.87
C ALA A 435 -9.46 -28.99 -14.95
N ASP A 436 -8.87 -28.35 -15.94
CA ASP A 436 -9.53 -27.89 -17.15
C ASP A 436 -8.63 -28.25 -18.35
N ASN A 437 -9.24 -28.41 -19.52
CA ASN A 437 -8.52 -28.79 -20.73
C ASN A 437 -7.94 -27.55 -21.43
N TYR A 438 -7.42 -26.58 -20.69
CA TYR A 438 -6.90 -25.34 -21.28
C TYR A 438 -5.58 -24.91 -20.66
N ALA A 439 -4.70 -24.41 -21.52
CA ALA A 439 -3.54 -23.61 -21.16
C ALA A 439 -3.94 -22.14 -21.07
N TYR A 440 -3.35 -21.40 -20.13
CA TYR A 440 -3.61 -19.99 -19.93
C TYR A 440 -2.32 -19.20 -20.10
N SER A 441 -2.37 -18.09 -20.83
CA SER A 441 -1.33 -17.07 -20.77
C SER A 441 -1.95 -15.70 -20.64
N GLY A 442 -1.18 -14.70 -20.25
CA GLY A 442 -1.70 -13.35 -20.16
C GLY A 442 -0.72 -12.41 -19.54
N GLN A 443 -1.10 -11.14 -19.50
CA GLN A 443 -0.31 -10.10 -18.85
C GLN A 443 -1.18 -8.91 -18.44
N LEU A 444 -0.61 -8.01 -17.66
CA LEU A 444 -1.20 -6.71 -17.31
C LEU A 444 -0.49 -5.57 -18.07
N PRO A 445 -0.95 -5.16 -19.26
CA PRO A 445 -0.27 -4.09 -20.03
C PRO A 445 -0.27 -2.73 -19.33
N GLN A 446 -1.24 -2.50 -18.43
CA GLN A 446 -1.39 -1.27 -17.64
C GLN A 446 -1.27 0.02 -18.46
N PHE A 447 -1.90 0.08 -19.64
CA PHE A 447 -1.81 1.26 -20.50
C PHE A 447 -3.00 2.19 -20.34
N HIS A 448 -2.72 3.48 -20.15
CA HIS A 448 -3.69 4.52 -20.48
C HIS A 448 -3.69 4.75 -22.00
N VAL A 449 -4.84 4.53 -22.62
CA VAL A 449 -5.04 4.63 -24.06
C VAL A 449 -5.93 5.86 -24.30
N TYR A 450 -5.36 6.88 -24.93
CA TYR A 450 -6.05 8.12 -25.28
C TYR A 450 -5.68 8.51 -26.72
N GLN A 451 -6.66 8.54 -27.62
CA GLN A 451 -6.48 8.91 -29.04
C GLN A 451 -5.36 8.14 -29.75
N GLN A 452 -5.09 6.93 -29.30
CA GLN A 452 -3.95 6.14 -29.73
C GLN A 452 -4.31 4.66 -29.75
N LYS A 453 -3.54 3.90 -30.53
CA LYS A 453 -3.50 2.45 -30.48
C LYS A 453 -2.36 2.03 -29.58
N ARG A 454 -2.63 1.12 -28.64
CA ARG A 454 -1.60 0.40 -27.88
C ARG A 454 -1.69 -1.08 -28.20
N THR A 455 -0.53 -1.71 -28.32
CA THR A 455 -0.41 -3.13 -28.59
C THR A 455 0.65 -3.73 -27.70
N VAL A 456 0.47 -5.00 -27.39
CA VAL A 456 1.46 -5.84 -26.74
C VAL A 456 1.54 -7.16 -27.45
N ASP A 457 2.72 -7.76 -27.37
CA ASP A 457 2.92 -9.12 -27.78
C ASP A 457 2.57 -10.07 -26.62
N ILE A 458 1.84 -11.13 -26.93
CA ILE A 458 1.49 -12.19 -26.00
C ILE A 458 2.12 -13.47 -26.50
N SER A 459 3.02 -14.02 -25.70
CA SER A 459 3.52 -15.37 -25.92
C SER A 459 2.47 -16.39 -25.49
N ILE A 460 2.32 -17.41 -26.33
CA ILE A 460 1.54 -18.61 -26.09
C ILE A 460 2.49 -19.79 -26.25
N LEU A 461 2.16 -20.92 -25.65
CA LEU A 461 2.99 -22.10 -25.85
C LEU A 461 2.87 -22.57 -27.31
N PRO A 462 3.96 -23.07 -27.92
CA PRO A 462 3.90 -23.75 -29.21
C PRO A 462 3.18 -25.10 -29.07
N TRP A 463 2.44 -25.52 -30.10
CA TRP A 463 1.69 -26.77 -30.09
C TRP A 463 1.89 -27.59 -31.37
N LEU A 464 1.58 -28.87 -31.29
CA LEU A 464 1.68 -29.80 -32.41
C LEU A 464 0.39 -29.89 -33.25
N THR A 465 -0.72 -29.36 -32.75
CA THR A 465 -2.02 -29.33 -33.44
C THR A 465 -2.65 -27.94 -33.40
N GLU A 466 -3.51 -27.66 -34.39
CA GLU A 466 -4.38 -26.47 -34.35
C GLU A 466 -5.27 -26.51 -33.11
N ARG A 467 -5.64 -25.34 -32.60
CA ARG A 467 -6.46 -25.23 -31.39
C ARG A 467 -7.35 -24.01 -31.39
N ASP A 468 -8.46 -24.12 -30.67
CA ASP A 468 -9.28 -22.98 -30.37
C ASP A 468 -8.64 -22.17 -29.25
N THR A 469 -8.59 -20.85 -29.44
CA THR A 469 -8.01 -19.90 -28.49
C THR A 469 -8.99 -18.76 -28.27
N GLU A 470 -9.13 -18.31 -27.04
CA GLU A 470 -9.93 -17.14 -26.68
C GLU A 470 -9.03 -16.07 -26.11
N VAL A 471 -9.12 -14.84 -26.62
CA VAL A 471 -8.39 -13.67 -26.09
C VAL A 471 -9.38 -12.78 -25.37
N GLN A 472 -9.28 -12.73 -24.04
CA GLN A 472 -10.10 -11.91 -23.17
C GLN A 472 -9.39 -10.61 -22.80
N PHE A 473 -10.02 -9.48 -23.06
CA PHE A 473 -9.56 -8.13 -22.75
C PHE A 473 -10.26 -7.60 -21.51
N VAL A 474 -9.53 -6.84 -20.70
CA VAL A 474 -10.03 -6.17 -19.50
C VAL A 474 -9.71 -4.68 -19.62
N VAL A 475 -10.73 -3.87 -19.86
CA VAL A 475 -10.59 -2.43 -20.11
C VAL A 475 -11.49 -1.67 -19.15
N ALA A 476 -10.89 -0.82 -18.31
CA ALA A 476 -11.63 0.11 -17.48
C ALA A 476 -11.83 1.42 -18.24
N ASP A 477 -13.07 1.91 -18.23
CA ASP A 477 -13.34 3.27 -18.66
C ASP A 477 -12.87 4.25 -17.56
N VAL A 478 -12.19 5.32 -17.95
CA VAL A 478 -11.79 6.37 -17.01
C VAL A 478 -12.55 7.68 -17.25
N GLU A 479 -13.36 7.79 -18.31
CA GLU A 479 -14.30 8.91 -18.46
C GLU A 479 -15.76 8.45 -18.44
N ASP A 480 -16.67 9.42 -18.46
CA ASP A 480 -18.09 9.23 -18.16
C ASP A 480 -19.00 9.22 -19.42
N ASP A 481 -18.40 9.22 -20.61
CA ASP A 481 -19.08 9.27 -21.91
C ASP A 481 -19.14 7.93 -22.66
N HIS A 482 -20.17 7.81 -23.52
CA HIS A 482 -20.31 6.68 -24.44
C HIS A 482 -19.20 6.71 -25.48
N ARG A 483 -18.31 5.71 -25.47
CA ARG A 483 -17.23 5.62 -26.47
C ARG A 483 -17.13 4.25 -27.13
N LYS A 484 -16.65 4.25 -28.37
CA LYS A 484 -16.24 3.04 -29.07
C LYS A 484 -14.77 2.74 -28.79
N ILE A 485 -14.48 1.51 -28.41
CA ILE A 485 -13.11 0.98 -28.40
C ILE A 485 -12.98 -0.13 -29.44
N ASP A 486 -11.82 -0.23 -30.07
CA ASP A 486 -11.48 -1.33 -30.97
C ASP A 486 -10.52 -2.28 -30.25
N LEU A 487 -10.99 -3.52 -30.00
CA LEU A 487 -10.17 -4.62 -29.50
C LEU A 487 -9.51 -5.31 -30.69
N ILE A 488 -8.19 -5.47 -30.65
CA ILE A 488 -7.38 -5.88 -31.80
C ILE A 488 -6.66 -7.17 -31.46
N VAL A 489 -6.77 -8.16 -32.34
CA VAL A 489 -5.92 -9.36 -32.32
C VAL A 489 -5.29 -9.53 -33.70
N GLN A 490 -3.96 -9.64 -33.72
CA GLN A 490 -3.15 -9.74 -34.92
C GLN A 490 -2.29 -11.01 -34.84
N LEU A 491 -2.60 -11.98 -35.70
CA LEU A 491 -1.81 -13.20 -35.87
C LEU A 491 -0.66 -12.92 -36.86
N PRO A 492 0.53 -13.55 -36.74
CA PRO A 492 1.69 -13.25 -37.58
C PRO A 492 1.46 -13.31 -39.10
N ASP A 493 0.68 -14.29 -39.59
CA ASP A 493 0.46 -14.48 -41.04
C ASP A 493 -0.90 -13.98 -41.54
N VAL A 494 -1.73 -13.39 -40.67
CA VAL A 494 -3.03 -12.84 -41.10
C VAL A 494 -2.82 -11.37 -41.49
N ILE A 495 -3.13 -11.01 -42.73
CA ILE A 495 -2.85 -9.66 -43.24
C ILE A 495 -3.68 -8.59 -42.51
N ASP A 496 -4.95 -8.88 -42.24
CA ASP A 496 -5.87 -7.94 -41.60
C ASP A 496 -6.09 -8.33 -40.13
N PRO A 497 -5.92 -7.40 -39.17
CA PRO A 497 -6.21 -7.68 -37.78
C PRO A 497 -7.69 -8.00 -37.59
N ILE A 498 -7.96 -8.91 -36.65
CA ILE A 498 -9.31 -9.12 -36.14
C ILE A 498 -9.62 -7.93 -35.24
N ILE A 499 -10.61 -7.13 -35.64
CA ILE A 499 -11.08 -5.96 -34.89
C ILE A 499 -12.48 -6.24 -34.38
N GLN A 500 -12.65 -6.31 -33.07
CA GLN A 500 -13.96 -6.31 -32.45
C GLN A 500 -14.26 -4.92 -31.90
N PRO A 501 -15.20 -4.17 -32.49
CA PRO A 501 -15.70 -2.96 -31.89
C PRO A 501 -16.47 -3.33 -30.62
N ALA A 502 -16.09 -2.74 -29.50
CA ALA A 502 -16.82 -2.81 -28.25
C ALA A 502 -17.24 -1.40 -27.85
N PHE A 503 -18.36 -1.28 -27.15
CA PHE A 503 -18.76 -0.03 -26.52
C PHE A 503 -18.34 -0.09 -25.07
N ALA A 504 -17.65 0.94 -24.59
CA ALA A 504 -17.43 1.09 -23.16
C ALA A 504 -18.82 1.20 -22.49
N PRO A 505 -19.06 0.50 -21.36
CA PRO A 505 -20.42 0.33 -20.92
C PRO A 505 -20.92 1.59 -20.25
N THR A 506 -22.05 2.07 -20.73
CA THR A 506 -22.60 3.37 -20.37
C THR A 506 -23.72 3.23 -19.38
N ASN A 507 -23.65 3.98 -18.29
CA ASN A 507 -24.47 3.91 -17.08
C ASN A 507 -24.00 2.85 -16.06
N GLY A 508 -22.84 3.09 -15.44
CA GLY A 508 -22.45 2.42 -14.19
C GLY A 508 -21.72 1.09 -14.32
N ALA A 509 -21.29 0.72 -15.53
CA ALA A 509 -20.42 -0.44 -15.75
C ALA A 509 -19.12 0.03 -16.42
N GLU A 510 -18.28 0.78 -15.71
CA GLU A 510 -17.00 1.33 -16.19
C GLU A 510 -15.91 0.28 -16.46
N LEU A 511 -16.31 -0.97 -16.68
CA LEU A 511 -15.42 -2.09 -16.91
C LEU A 511 -15.98 -2.96 -18.03
N LEU A 512 -15.21 -3.09 -19.10
CA LEU A 512 -15.42 -4.05 -20.16
C LEU A 512 -14.53 -5.28 -19.94
N ILE A 513 -15.17 -6.45 -19.82
CA ILE A 513 -14.51 -7.75 -19.93
C ILE A 513 -15.08 -8.41 -21.20
N SER A 514 -14.28 -8.55 -22.25
CA SER A 514 -14.74 -9.03 -23.56
C SER A 514 -13.77 -10.03 -24.15
N SER A 515 -14.30 -11.10 -24.76
CA SER A 515 -13.51 -12.17 -25.37
C SER A 515 -13.63 -12.17 -26.90
N ILE A 516 -12.51 -12.37 -27.60
CA ILE A 516 -12.43 -12.66 -29.04
C ILE A 516 -12.07 -14.14 -29.20
N PRO A 517 -13.00 -14.99 -29.67
CA PRO A 517 -12.68 -16.37 -30.01
C PRO A 517 -11.91 -16.44 -31.35
N LEU A 518 -10.85 -17.22 -31.35
CA LEU A 518 -9.98 -17.54 -32.48
C LEU A 518 -10.08 -19.05 -32.74
N GLY A 519 -10.76 -19.43 -33.82
CA GLY A 519 -10.84 -20.82 -34.23
C GLY A 519 -9.58 -21.28 -34.97
N ALA A 520 -9.17 -22.53 -34.76
CA ALA A 520 -8.10 -23.19 -35.52
C ALA A 520 -6.79 -22.38 -35.63
N VAL A 521 -6.31 -21.86 -34.50
CA VAL A 521 -4.99 -21.21 -34.42
C VAL A 521 -3.89 -22.19 -34.82
N SER A 522 -3.08 -21.80 -35.80
CA SER A 522 -2.00 -22.63 -36.36
C SER A 522 -0.95 -23.03 -35.32
N VAL A 523 -0.36 -24.21 -35.53
CA VAL A 523 0.74 -24.80 -34.75
C VAL A 523 2.01 -23.94 -34.73
N ASN A 524 2.20 -23.13 -35.77
CA ASN A 524 3.40 -22.32 -35.94
C ASN A 524 3.36 -21.00 -35.16
N TYR A 525 2.27 -20.72 -34.43
CA TYR A 525 2.15 -19.50 -33.64
C TYR A 525 2.49 -19.77 -32.18
N ASP A 526 3.54 -19.10 -31.72
CA ASP A 526 3.98 -18.97 -30.33
C ASP A 526 3.78 -17.55 -29.79
N GLN A 527 3.30 -16.62 -30.64
CA GLN A 527 3.06 -15.23 -30.27
C GLN A 527 1.93 -14.61 -31.09
N PHE A 528 1.15 -13.74 -30.46
CA PHE A 528 0.22 -12.83 -31.13
C PHE A 528 0.42 -11.40 -30.66
N GLN A 529 0.09 -10.44 -31.50
CA GLN A 529 -0.04 -9.06 -31.08
C GLN A 529 -1.51 -8.78 -30.73
N VAL A 530 -1.76 -8.31 -29.52
CA VAL A 530 -3.08 -7.88 -29.06
C VAL A 530 -3.05 -6.38 -28.79
N GLY A 531 -4.19 -5.70 -28.89
CA GLY A 531 -4.22 -4.26 -28.71
C GLY A 531 -5.58 -3.69 -28.39
N VAL A 532 -5.53 -2.46 -27.87
CA VAL A 532 -6.69 -1.61 -27.63
C VAL A 532 -6.47 -0.31 -28.37
N ASN A 533 -7.47 0.14 -29.11
CA ASN A 533 -7.46 1.42 -29.80
C ASN A 533 -8.69 2.23 -29.38
N SER A 534 -8.47 3.47 -28.94
CA SER A 534 -9.54 4.45 -28.67
C SER A 534 -9.45 5.54 -29.74
N PRO A 535 -10.26 5.46 -30.82
CA PRO A 535 -10.07 6.27 -32.01
C PRO A 535 -10.73 7.66 -31.97
N GLU A 536 -11.62 7.97 -31.03
CA GLU A 536 -12.34 9.24 -31.02
C GLU A 536 -11.48 10.37 -30.40
N VAL A 537 -11.79 11.62 -30.74
CA VAL A 537 -10.93 12.80 -30.50
C VAL A 537 -11.40 13.62 -29.29
N ASN A 538 -12.53 13.26 -28.66
CA ASN A 538 -13.14 14.08 -27.61
C ASN A 538 -13.34 13.23 -26.35
N GLY A 539 -12.32 13.12 -25.49
CA GLY A 539 -12.47 12.52 -24.15
C GLY A 539 -12.12 11.03 -24.03
N ASP A 540 -11.39 10.48 -24.98
CA ASP A 540 -11.17 9.04 -25.18
C ASP A 540 -10.20 8.31 -24.24
N SER A 541 -10.21 8.59 -22.95
CA SER A 541 -9.28 7.94 -22.03
C SER A 541 -9.85 6.59 -21.57
N VAL A 542 -9.14 5.49 -21.83
CA VAL A 542 -9.40 4.19 -21.19
C VAL A 542 -8.14 3.66 -20.53
N PHE A 543 -8.31 2.78 -19.55
CA PHE A 543 -7.21 2.05 -18.94
C PHE A 543 -7.30 0.57 -19.32
N TRP A 544 -6.33 0.10 -20.11
CA TRP A 544 -6.19 -1.30 -20.44
C TRP A 544 -5.51 -2.03 -19.28
N SER A 545 -6.33 -2.68 -18.46
CA SER A 545 -5.93 -3.39 -17.24
C SER A 545 -5.14 -4.65 -17.56
N GLY A 546 -5.67 -5.50 -18.44
CA GLY A 546 -5.08 -6.82 -18.68
C GLY A 546 -5.61 -7.51 -19.92
N VAL A 547 -4.93 -8.61 -20.25
CA VAL A 547 -5.34 -9.56 -21.28
C VAL A 547 -5.06 -10.98 -20.80
N ASN A 548 -6.04 -11.87 -20.98
CA ASN A 548 -5.96 -13.28 -20.66
C ASN A 548 -6.24 -14.09 -21.93
N VAL A 549 -5.41 -15.07 -22.23
CA VAL A 549 -5.50 -15.95 -23.38
C VAL A 549 -5.72 -17.36 -22.89
N LYS A 550 -6.84 -17.95 -23.29
CA LYS A 550 -7.23 -19.33 -22.96
C LYS A 550 -7.14 -20.18 -24.22
N SER A 551 -6.25 -21.18 -24.25
CA SER A 551 -6.05 -22.08 -25.40
C SER A 551 -6.45 -23.51 -25.04
N LEU A 552 -7.29 -24.15 -25.85
CA LEU A 552 -7.69 -25.55 -25.63
C LEU A 552 -6.47 -26.48 -25.76
N CYS A 553 -6.27 -27.34 -24.77
CA CYS A 553 -5.28 -28.41 -24.80
C CYS A 553 -5.63 -29.41 -25.91
N PRO A 554 -4.65 -29.93 -26.67
CA PRO A 554 -4.89 -31.03 -27.59
C PRO A 554 -5.50 -32.23 -26.85
N SER A 555 -6.49 -32.87 -27.44
CA SER A 555 -6.93 -34.19 -26.98
C SER A 555 -5.78 -35.18 -27.19
N GLU A 556 -5.41 -35.92 -26.14
CA GLU A 556 -4.43 -37.02 -26.21
C GLU A 556 -4.78 -38.08 -27.27
#